data_AF-A0A355FIV3-F1
#
_entry.id   AF-A0A355FIV3-F1
#
_cell.length_a   1.000
_cell.length_b   1.000
_cell.length_c   1.000
_cell.angle_alpha   90.00
_cell.angle_beta   90.00
_cell.angle_gamma   90.00
#
_symmetry.space_group_name_H-M   'P 1'
#
loop_
_entity.id
_entity.type
_entity.pdbx_description
1 polymer ?
#
loop_
_entity_poly.entity_id
_entity_poly.type
_entity_poly.pdbx_seq_one_letter_code
_entity_poly.pdbx_strand_id
1 'polypeptide(L)'
;MPVIADFLLDNLTRDLADFTAYSPLYTAEFVDGKRAKVTTCKSIVHSSVYTVQKKLVTDKLETLSKGLRRPLNEFEGYFNLASGELDILSGDSSISDVREAINNGNTEGILTDGRILLATIARNQTVLETKGLKPEQVTSVETVLGEIDTLNKEQNALHSGRTFNSEQNIDKFNDLYLDMRSIVKTGKAIYRGKDEAKLKDYTFSQLLKRVRIERISKAEKPKK
;
A
#
# COMPACT_ATOMS: atom_id res chain seq x y z
N MET A 1 13.64 -12.43 -7.89
CA MET A 1 15.01 -11.94 -8.14
C MET A 1 15.93 -12.18 -6.94
N PRO A 2 15.61 -11.79 -5.69
CA PRO A 2 16.55 -11.93 -4.55
C PRO A 2 17.03 -13.37 -4.30
N VAL A 3 16.12 -14.34 -4.39
CA VAL A 3 16.45 -15.77 -4.22
C VAL A 3 17.45 -16.26 -5.28
N ILE A 4 17.35 -15.79 -6.52
CA ILE A 4 18.30 -16.16 -7.59
C ILE A 4 19.67 -15.52 -7.32
N ALA A 5 19.67 -14.30 -6.78
CA ALA A 5 20.89 -13.61 -6.38
C ALA A 5 21.60 -14.34 -5.24
N ASP A 6 20.88 -14.87 -4.24
CA ASP A 6 21.46 -15.70 -3.18
C ASP A 6 22.21 -16.91 -3.77
N PHE A 7 21.55 -17.67 -4.64
CA PHE A 7 22.18 -18.83 -5.30
C PHE A 7 23.44 -18.45 -6.09
N LEU A 8 23.38 -17.34 -6.82
CA LEU A 8 24.53 -16.85 -7.57
C LEU A 8 25.68 -16.43 -6.64
N LEU A 9 25.38 -15.77 -5.52
CA LEU A 9 26.39 -15.34 -4.55
C LEU A 9 26.97 -16.52 -3.77
N ASP A 10 26.18 -17.55 -3.48
CA ASP A 10 26.68 -18.79 -2.86
C ASP A 10 27.66 -19.52 -3.80
N ASN A 11 27.34 -19.57 -5.10
CA ASN A 11 28.26 -20.10 -6.11
C ASN A 11 29.54 -19.25 -6.19
N LEU A 12 29.41 -17.91 -6.22
CA LEU A 12 30.54 -17.00 -6.23
C LEU A 12 31.43 -17.14 -4.98
N THR A 13 30.84 -17.32 -3.79
CA THR A 13 31.60 -17.57 -2.55
C THR A 13 32.38 -18.87 -2.63
N ARG A 14 31.76 -19.96 -3.11
CA ARG A 14 32.42 -21.25 -3.31
C ARG A 14 33.60 -21.14 -4.29
N ASP A 15 33.42 -20.37 -5.35
CA ASP A 15 34.35 -20.25 -6.47
C ASP A 15 35.26 -19.00 -6.36
N LEU A 16 35.32 -18.35 -5.19
CA LEU A 16 35.94 -17.04 -5.03
C LEU A 16 37.41 -17.03 -5.48
N ALA A 17 38.16 -18.09 -5.19
CA ALA A 17 39.57 -18.21 -5.59
C ALA A 17 39.77 -18.08 -7.12
N ASP A 18 38.90 -18.72 -7.92
CA ASP A 18 38.96 -18.67 -9.39
C ASP A 18 38.62 -17.25 -9.89
N PHE A 19 37.68 -16.58 -9.23
CA PHE A 19 37.28 -15.21 -9.56
C PHE A 19 38.34 -14.18 -9.17
N THR A 20 38.97 -14.32 -8.00
CA THR A 20 40.08 -13.45 -7.56
C THR A 20 41.30 -13.61 -8.48
N ALA A 21 41.59 -14.84 -8.93
CA ALA A 21 42.65 -15.09 -9.91
C ALA A 21 42.35 -14.46 -11.28
N TYR A 22 41.07 -14.38 -11.66
CA TYR A 22 40.64 -13.71 -12.89
C TYR A 22 40.69 -12.17 -12.78
N SER A 23 40.29 -11.62 -11.63
CA SER A 23 40.34 -10.17 -11.38
C SER A 23 40.38 -9.86 -9.88
N PRO A 24 41.24 -8.91 -9.45
CA PRO A 24 41.35 -8.50 -8.04
C PRO A 24 40.08 -7.82 -7.50
N LEU A 25 39.13 -7.47 -8.37
CA LEU A 25 37.84 -6.92 -7.98
C LEU A 25 37.00 -7.89 -7.12
N TYR A 26 37.19 -9.20 -7.30
CA TYR A 26 36.41 -10.21 -6.60
C TYR A 26 37.09 -10.56 -5.28
N THR A 27 36.67 -9.89 -4.21
CA THR A 27 37.10 -10.14 -2.83
C THR A 27 35.94 -10.61 -1.97
N ALA A 28 36.23 -11.00 -0.72
CA ALA A 28 35.19 -11.32 0.25
C ALA A 28 34.28 -10.10 0.50
N GLU A 29 34.87 -8.90 0.60
CA GLU A 29 34.15 -7.63 0.79
C GLU A 29 33.23 -7.33 -0.39
N PHE A 30 33.64 -7.65 -1.63
CA PHE A 30 32.77 -7.52 -2.79
C PHE A 30 31.52 -8.38 -2.63
N VAL A 31 31.69 -9.65 -2.24
CA VAL A 31 30.58 -10.59 -2.02
C VAL A 31 29.66 -10.10 -0.91
N ASP A 32 30.21 -9.67 0.21
CA ASP A 32 29.45 -9.15 1.35
C ASP A 32 28.65 -7.89 0.98
N GLY A 33 29.26 -6.99 0.20
CA GLY A 33 28.57 -5.82 -0.35
C GLY A 33 27.39 -6.20 -1.24
N LYS A 34 27.50 -7.28 -2.03
CA LYS A 34 26.36 -7.79 -2.82
C LYS A 34 25.31 -8.48 -1.97
N ARG A 35 25.70 -9.23 -0.92
CA ARG A 35 24.77 -9.84 0.04
C ARG A 35 23.96 -8.77 0.78
N ALA A 36 24.59 -7.66 1.16
CA ALA A 36 23.91 -6.52 1.76
C ALA A 36 22.81 -5.97 0.82
N LYS A 37 23.11 -5.78 -0.47
CA LYS A 37 22.11 -5.37 -1.47
C LYS A 37 20.96 -6.37 -1.63
N VAL A 38 21.25 -7.68 -1.59
CA VAL A 38 20.21 -8.72 -1.61
C VAL A 38 19.32 -8.64 -0.37
N THR A 39 19.90 -8.43 0.82
CA THR A 39 19.16 -8.22 2.06
C THR A 39 18.28 -6.98 1.99
N THR A 40 18.79 -5.86 1.47
CA THR A 40 17.98 -4.66 1.19
C THR A 40 16.81 -4.99 0.27
N CYS A 41 17.04 -5.72 -0.83
CA CYS A 41 15.97 -6.10 -1.75
C CYS A 41 14.93 -7.05 -1.13
N LYS A 42 15.31 -7.84 -0.11
CA LYS A 42 14.39 -8.69 0.66
C LYS A 42 13.61 -7.91 1.73
N SER A 43 14.21 -6.86 2.30
CA SER A 43 13.60 -6.05 3.36
C SER A 43 12.70 -4.94 2.81
N ILE A 44 12.81 -4.62 1.52
CA ILE A 44 11.87 -3.75 0.81
C ILE A 44 10.44 -4.26 1.06
N VAL A 45 9.63 -3.43 1.73
CA VAL A 45 8.20 -3.67 1.95
C VAL A 45 7.55 -3.82 0.59
N HIS A 46 7.07 -5.02 0.30
CA HIS A 46 6.45 -5.32 -0.98
C HIS A 46 5.22 -4.40 -1.14
N SER A 47 5.02 -3.83 -2.33
CA SER A 47 3.91 -2.91 -2.63
C SER A 47 2.53 -3.51 -2.30
N SER A 48 2.44 -4.84 -2.18
CA SER A 48 1.27 -5.57 -1.70
C SER A 48 0.85 -5.21 -0.27
N VAL A 49 1.76 -4.81 0.63
CA VAL A 49 1.40 -4.39 2.00
C VAL A 49 0.61 -3.09 1.98
N TYR A 50 1.08 -2.10 1.21
CA TYR A 50 0.35 -0.85 0.98
C TYR A 50 -1.02 -1.09 0.33
N THR A 51 -1.11 -2.06 -0.58
CA THR A 51 -2.39 -2.45 -1.19
C THR A 51 -3.37 -3.03 -0.17
N VAL A 52 -2.91 -3.93 0.72
CA VAL A 52 -3.75 -4.52 1.77
C VAL A 52 -4.19 -3.45 2.77
N GLN A 53 -3.29 -2.57 3.20
CA GLN A 53 -3.61 -1.47 4.10
C GLN A 53 -4.60 -0.49 3.46
N LYS A 54 -4.39 -0.11 2.19
CA LYS A 54 -5.33 0.75 1.46
C LYS A 54 -6.72 0.11 1.37
N LYS A 55 -6.80 -1.21 1.14
CA LYS A 55 -8.08 -1.93 1.12
C LYS A 55 -8.80 -1.80 2.47
N LEU A 56 -8.10 -2.05 3.57
CA LEU A 56 -8.67 -1.91 4.92
C LEU A 56 -9.19 -0.49 5.18
N VAL A 57 -8.43 0.55 4.80
CA VAL A 57 -8.85 1.95 4.95
C VAL A 57 -10.07 2.24 4.07
N THR A 58 -10.12 1.69 2.86
CA THR A 58 -11.27 1.84 1.93
C THR A 58 -12.53 1.20 2.52
N ASP A 59 -12.42 -0.02 3.04
CA ASP A 59 -13.55 -0.73 3.65
C ASP A 59 -14.10 0.04 4.88
N LYS A 60 -13.22 0.66 5.68
CA LYS A 60 -13.60 1.51 6.80
C LYS A 60 -14.30 2.80 6.36
N LEU A 61 -13.75 3.50 5.36
CA LEU A 61 -14.35 4.70 4.77
C LEU A 61 -15.76 4.42 4.25
N GLU A 62 -15.95 3.31 3.53
CA GLU A 62 -17.26 2.92 3.00
C GLU A 62 -18.25 2.63 4.13
N THR A 63 -17.81 1.94 5.19
CA THR A 63 -18.63 1.62 6.36
C THR A 63 -19.10 2.89 7.07
N LEU A 64 -18.19 3.81 7.39
CA LEU A 64 -18.51 5.07 8.06
C LEU A 64 -19.40 5.96 7.20
N SER A 65 -19.10 6.09 5.90
CA SER A 65 -19.87 6.89 4.96
C SER A 65 -21.32 6.40 4.85
N LYS A 66 -21.53 5.09 4.74
CA LYS A 66 -22.89 4.52 4.73
C LYS A 66 -23.59 4.66 6.09
N GLY A 67 -22.83 4.63 7.18
CA GLY A 67 -23.33 4.85 8.54
C GLY A 67 -24.02 6.21 8.73
N LEU A 68 -23.62 7.24 7.97
CA LEU A 68 -24.23 8.57 8.01
C LEU A 68 -25.68 8.61 7.50
N ARG A 69 -26.14 7.62 6.72
CA ARG A 69 -27.47 7.65 6.10
C ARG A 69 -28.61 7.75 7.10
N ARG A 70 -28.52 7.02 8.21
CA ARG A 70 -29.57 7.06 9.25
C ARG A 70 -29.62 8.43 9.94
N PRO A 71 -28.50 8.99 10.46
CA PRO A 71 -28.48 10.35 10.98
C PRO A 71 -29.02 11.40 10.00
N LEU A 72 -28.72 11.28 8.71
CA LEU A 72 -29.25 12.19 7.68
C LEU A 72 -30.78 12.14 7.57
N ASN A 73 -31.38 10.95 7.65
CA ASN A 73 -32.84 10.80 7.67
C ASN A 73 -33.45 11.40 8.94
N GLU A 74 -32.78 11.25 10.09
CA GLU A 74 -33.23 11.84 11.36
C GLU A 74 -33.19 13.38 11.27
N PHE A 75 -32.12 13.96 10.73
CA PHE A 75 -32.02 15.40 10.49
C PHE A 75 -33.08 15.92 9.55
N GLU A 76 -33.33 15.24 8.42
CA GLU A 76 -34.41 15.59 7.49
C GLU A 76 -35.77 15.60 8.19
N GLY A 77 -36.02 14.62 9.07
CA GLY A 77 -37.21 14.61 9.92
C GLY A 77 -37.35 15.86 10.78
N TYR A 78 -36.27 16.29 11.45
CA TYR A 78 -36.30 17.51 12.26
C TYR A 78 -36.45 18.79 11.43
N PHE A 79 -35.79 18.88 10.27
CA PHE A 79 -35.98 20.00 9.36
C PHE A 79 -37.43 20.11 8.88
N ASN A 80 -38.07 18.99 8.54
CA ASN A 80 -39.48 18.95 8.17
C ASN A 80 -40.42 19.38 9.31
N LEU A 81 -40.14 18.94 10.55
CA LEU A 81 -40.90 19.36 11.73
C LEU A 81 -40.71 20.84 12.08
N ALA A 82 -39.57 21.42 11.69
CA ALA A 82 -39.24 22.84 11.85
C ALA A 82 -39.64 23.69 10.63
N SER A 83 -40.29 23.11 9.62
CA SER A 83 -40.60 23.79 8.37
C SER A 83 -41.39 25.08 8.62
N GLY A 84 -40.92 26.19 8.04
CA GLY A 84 -41.49 27.53 8.22
C GLY A 84 -40.95 28.33 9.41
N GLU A 85 -40.15 27.70 10.29
CA GLU A 85 -39.47 28.35 11.42
C GLU A 85 -37.94 28.43 11.23
N LEU A 86 -37.42 27.88 10.12
CA LEU A 86 -35.99 27.85 9.80
C LEU A 86 -35.51 29.20 9.24
N ASP A 87 -34.33 29.63 9.70
CA ASP A 87 -33.64 30.83 9.20
C ASP A 87 -33.11 30.64 7.77
N ILE A 88 -32.80 29.40 7.38
CA ILE A 88 -32.37 29.05 6.02
C ILE A 88 -33.07 27.76 5.57
N LEU A 89 -33.63 27.77 4.37
CA LEU A 89 -34.26 26.62 3.69
C LEU A 89 -33.25 25.57 3.17
N SER A 90 -31.97 25.64 3.56
CA SER A 90 -30.89 24.80 3.02
C SER A 90 -30.82 23.38 3.61
N GLY A 91 -31.73 23.01 4.51
CA GLY A 91 -31.78 21.67 5.11
C GLY A 91 -31.93 20.57 4.05
N ASP A 92 -32.86 20.72 3.11
CA ASP A 92 -33.12 19.70 2.08
C ASP A 92 -31.98 19.58 1.06
N SER A 93 -31.39 20.71 0.63
CA SER A 93 -30.30 20.67 -0.34
C SER A 93 -29.05 20.03 0.27
N SER A 94 -28.62 20.49 1.45
CA SER A 94 -27.40 19.98 2.08
C SER A 94 -27.50 18.51 2.49
N ILE A 95 -28.68 18.01 2.90
CA ILE A 95 -28.88 16.58 3.18
C ILE A 95 -28.83 15.76 1.89
N SER A 96 -29.46 16.24 0.81
CA SER A 96 -29.43 15.60 -0.50
C SER A 96 -28.00 15.50 -1.03
N ASP A 97 -27.22 16.59 -0.92
CA ASP A 97 -25.84 16.66 -1.38
C ASP A 97 -24.96 15.63 -0.64
N VAL A 98 -25.07 15.53 0.69
CA VAL A 98 -24.35 14.50 1.46
C VAL A 98 -24.76 13.09 1.03
N ARG A 99 -26.05 12.83 0.80
CA ARG A 99 -26.53 11.52 0.33
C ARG A 99 -25.97 11.17 -1.05
N GLU A 100 -25.94 12.14 -1.96
CA GLU A 100 -25.36 11.98 -3.29
C GLU A 100 -23.87 11.67 -3.19
N ALA A 101 -23.13 12.40 -2.35
CA ALA A 101 -21.71 12.15 -2.11
C ALA A 101 -21.46 10.73 -1.55
N ILE A 102 -22.31 10.25 -0.63
CA ILE A 102 -22.27 8.86 -0.12
C ILE A 102 -22.52 7.85 -1.26
N ASN A 103 -23.52 8.08 -2.10
CA ASN A 103 -23.87 7.18 -3.20
C ASN A 103 -22.76 7.08 -4.25
N ASN A 104 -22.08 8.20 -4.52
CA ASN A 104 -20.99 8.27 -5.49
C ASN A 104 -19.64 7.83 -4.91
N GLY A 105 -19.57 7.48 -3.61
CA GLY A 105 -18.31 7.18 -2.93
C GLY A 105 -17.35 8.38 -2.89
N ASN A 106 -17.88 9.59 -2.96
CA ASN A 106 -17.12 10.83 -2.99
C ASN A 106 -16.82 11.30 -1.55
N THR A 107 -15.73 10.80 -0.97
CA THR A 107 -15.30 11.15 0.39
C THR A 107 -15.12 12.66 0.59
N GLU A 108 -14.60 13.38 -0.40
CA GLU A 108 -14.40 14.84 -0.30
C GLU A 108 -15.71 15.61 -0.33
N GLY A 109 -16.69 15.14 -1.12
CA GLY A 109 -18.06 15.63 -1.10
C GLY A 109 -18.70 15.43 0.26
N ILE A 110 -18.60 14.23 0.84
CA ILE A 110 -19.16 13.92 2.18
C ILE A 110 -18.62 14.89 3.23
N LEU A 111 -17.32 15.19 3.20
CA LEU A 111 -16.70 16.11 4.15
C LEU A 111 -17.12 17.57 3.93
N THR A 112 -17.21 18.00 2.67
CA THR A 112 -17.61 19.36 2.32
C THR A 112 -19.07 19.60 2.67
N ASP A 113 -19.96 18.76 2.14
CA ASP A 113 -21.41 18.89 2.28
C ASP A 113 -21.84 18.59 3.72
N GLY A 114 -21.16 17.65 4.39
CA GLY A 114 -21.39 17.33 5.81
C GLY A 114 -21.07 18.50 6.73
N ARG A 115 -20.01 19.28 6.44
CA ARG A 115 -19.69 20.49 7.20
C ARG A 115 -20.70 21.61 6.94
N ILE A 116 -21.19 21.75 5.71
CA ILE A 116 -22.26 22.70 5.36
C ILE A 116 -23.55 22.35 6.11
N LEU A 117 -23.91 21.06 6.16
CA LEU A 117 -25.04 20.57 6.94
C LEU A 117 -24.90 20.88 8.43
N LEU A 118 -23.74 20.59 9.04
CA LEU A 118 -23.50 20.90 10.45
C LEU A 118 -23.58 22.41 10.74
N ALA A 119 -23.07 23.25 9.84
CA ALA A 119 -23.20 24.71 9.97
C ALA A 119 -24.66 25.16 9.86
N THR A 120 -25.46 24.53 8.99
CA THR A 120 -26.90 24.79 8.86
C THR A 120 -27.65 24.39 10.13
N ILE A 121 -27.32 23.23 10.71
CA ILE A 121 -27.89 22.77 11.99
C ILE A 121 -27.54 23.73 13.11
N ALA A 122 -26.27 24.11 13.26
CA ALA A 122 -25.81 25.04 14.30
C ALA A 122 -26.54 26.39 14.23
N ARG A 123 -26.80 26.88 13.02
CA ARG A 123 -27.53 28.14 12.82
C ARG A 123 -29.02 28.06 13.17
N ASN A 124 -29.62 26.88 13.03
CA ASN A 124 -31.02 26.64 13.37
C ASN A 124 -31.19 25.88 14.71
N GLN A 125 -30.13 25.84 15.53
CA GLN A 125 -30.05 24.95 16.68
C GLN A 125 -31.23 25.11 17.63
N THR A 126 -31.54 26.35 18.02
CA THR A 126 -32.64 26.61 18.96
C THR A 126 -33.97 26.08 18.44
N VAL A 127 -34.30 26.30 17.16
CA VAL A 127 -35.54 25.81 16.56
C VAL A 127 -35.54 24.29 16.52
N LEU A 128 -34.46 23.67 16.04
CA LEU A 128 -34.36 22.22 15.91
C LEU A 128 -34.41 21.49 17.27
N GLU A 129 -33.81 22.07 18.32
CA GLU A 129 -33.87 21.54 19.69
C GLU A 129 -35.30 21.56 20.23
N THR A 130 -36.11 22.58 19.94
CA THR A 130 -37.54 22.58 20.33
C THR A 130 -38.34 21.47 19.64
N LYS A 131 -37.89 21.00 18.47
CA LYS A 131 -38.49 19.86 17.76
C LYS A 131 -37.88 18.50 18.18
N GLY A 132 -36.97 18.50 19.14
CA GLY A 132 -36.41 17.29 19.76
C GLY A 132 -35.04 16.86 19.25
N LEU A 133 -34.37 17.65 18.40
CA LEU A 133 -32.98 17.39 18.03
C LEU A 133 -32.11 17.44 19.28
N LYS A 134 -31.34 16.39 19.52
CA LYS A 134 -30.43 16.33 20.67
C LYS A 134 -29.01 16.74 20.28
N PRO A 135 -28.29 17.53 21.10
CA PRO A 135 -26.91 17.91 20.83
C PRO A 135 -26.00 16.69 20.58
N GLU A 136 -26.22 15.58 21.28
CA GLU A 136 -25.43 14.36 21.12
C GLU A 136 -25.55 13.74 19.71
N GLN A 137 -26.69 13.91 19.03
CA GLN A 137 -26.86 13.45 17.64
C GLN A 137 -25.98 14.26 16.68
N VAL A 138 -25.86 15.57 16.91
CA VAL A 138 -25.01 16.46 16.11
C VAL A 138 -23.53 16.11 16.35
N THR A 139 -23.12 15.98 17.61
CA THR A 139 -21.74 15.59 17.98
C THR A 139 -21.35 14.22 17.42
N SER A 140 -22.29 13.26 17.38
CA SER A 140 -22.03 11.95 16.78
C SER A 140 -21.70 12.06 15.29
N VAL A 141 -22.41 12.91 14.53
CA VAL A 141 -22.15 13.10 13.10
C VAL A 141 -20.83 13.84 12.88
N GLU A 142 -20.54 14.86 13.70
CA GLU A 142 -19.26 15.57 13.67
C GLU A 142 -18.07 14.62 13.93
N THR A 143 -18.21 13.71 14.88
CA THR A 143 -17.19 12.69 15.18
C THR A 143 -16.94 11.78 13.98
N VAL A 144 -18.01 11.28 13.35
CA VAL A 144 -17.89 10.42 12.16
C VAL A 144 -17.24 11.17 11.00
N LEU A 145 -17.58 12.44 10.77
CA LEU A 145 -16.92 13.26 9.75
C LEU A 145 -15.43 13.48 10.06
N GLY A 146 -15.06 13.66 11.33
CA GLY A 146 -13.67 13.74 11.76
C GLY A 146 -12.87 12.45 11.53
N GLU A 147 -13.50 11.29 11.77
CA GLU A 147 -12.90 9.99 11.45
C GLU A 147 -12.73 9.79 9.94
N ILE A 148 -13.72 10.19 9.14
CA ILE A 148 -13.65 10.14 7.67
C ILE A 148 -12.51 11.02 7.16
N ASP A 149 -12.34 12.24 7.68
CA ASP A 149 -11.22 13.13 7.30
C ASP A 149 -9.86 12.51 7.63
N THR A 150 -9.73 11.88 8.79
CA THR A 150 -8.51 11.18 9.21
C THR A 150 -8.18 10.03 8.28
N LEU A 151 -9.15 9.18 7.96
CA LEU A 151 -8.98 8.04 7.05
C LEU A 151 -8.72 8.48 5.61
N ASN A 152 -9.31 9.58 5.15
CA ASN A 152 -9.05 10.14 3.83
C ASN A 152 -7.57 10.56 3.70
N LYS A 153 -7.04 11.25 4.72
CA LYS A 153 -5.61 11.61 4.79
C LYS A 153 -4.71 10.38 4.83
N GLU A 154 -5.07 9.35 5.61
CA GLU A 154 -4.35 8.09 5.65
C GLU A 154 -4.33 7.40 4.28
N GLN A 155 -5.47 7.33 3.59
CA GLN A 155 -5.57 6.74 2.25
C GLN A 155 -4.67 7.46 1.24
N ASN A 156 -4.61 8.80 1.30
CA ASN A 156 -3.73 9.62 0.46
C ASN A 156 -2.25 9.42 0.79
N ALA A 157 -1.90 9.31 2.07
CA ALA A 157 -0.54 9.00 2.50
C ALA A 157 -0.09 7.60 2.04
N LEU A 158 -0.96 6.59 2.13
CA LEU A 158 -0.70 5.24 1.62
C LEU A 158 -0.52 5.23 0.10
N HIS A 159 -1.29 6.05 -0.63
CA HIS A 159 -1.13 6.17 -2.08
C HIS A 159 0.24 6.76 -2.44
N SER A 160 0.61 7.87 -1.81
CA SER A 160 1.88 8.55 -2.02
C SER A 160 3.07 7.65 -1.62
N GLY A 161 2.97 6.99 -0.47
CA GLY A 161 3.97 6.04 0.02
C GLY A 161 4.14 4.84 -0.90
N ARG A 162 3.06 4.34 -1.52
CA ARG A 162 3.15 3.25 -2.51
C ARG A 162 3.92 3.68 -3.75
N THR A 163 3.64 4.86 -4.30
CA THR A 163 4.30 5.39 -5.49
C THR A 163 5.79 5.58 -5.24
N PHE A 164 6.13 6.28 -4.16
CA PHE A 164 7.52 6.52 -3.76
C PHE A 164 8.31 5.23 -3.53
N ASN A 165 7.72 4.26 -2.81
CA ASN A 165 8.36 2.95 -2.64
C ASN A 165 8.51 2.22 -3.98
N SER A 166 7.49 2.23 -4.84
CA SER A 166 7.57 1.54 -6.13
C SER A 166 8.74 2.07 -6.97
N GLU A 167 8.93 3.38 -7.01
CA GLU A 167 10.03 4.02 -7.74
C GLU A 167 11.39 3.70 -7.12
N GLN A 168 11.58 3.94 -5.81
CA GLN A 168 12.85 3.64 -5.13
C GLN A 168 13.23 2.15 -5.16
N ASN A 169 12.24 1.27 -5.20
CA ASN A 169 12.48 -0.17 -5.19
C ASN A 169 12.93 -0.66 -6.57
N ILE A 170 12.40 -0.10 -7.66
CA ILE A 170 12.79 -0.49 -9.03
C ILE A 170 14.29 -0.30 -9.24
N ASP A 171 14.86 0.82 -8.79
CA ASP A 171 16.29 1.10 -8.94
C ASP A 171 17.15 0.09 -8.17
N LYS A 172 16.77 -0.25 -6.94
CA LYS A 172 17.47 -1.26 -6.14
C LYS A 172 17.44 -2.65 -6.78
N PHE A 173 16.30 -3.04 -7.36
CA PHE A 173 16.19 -4.30 -8.11
C PHE A 173 16.98 -4.26 -9.42
N ASN A 174 17.00 -3.13 -10.13
CA ASN A 174 17.79 -2.95 -11.35
C ASN A 174 19.29 -3.02 -11.06
N ASP A 175 19.75 -2.35 -10.01
CA ASP A 175 21.14 -2.41 -9.55
C ASP A 175 21.56 -3.83 -9.20
N LEU A 176 20.72 -4.56 -8.45
CA LEU A 176 20.99 -5.96 -8.13
C LEU A 176 21.03 -6.82 -9.41
N TYR A 177 20.14 -6.57 -10.36
CA TYR A 177 20.14 -7.29 -11.64
C TYR A 177 21.41 -7.03 -12.46
N LEU A 178 21.90 -5.79 -12.51
CA LEU A 178 23.15 -5.43 -13.19
C LEU A 178 24.36 -6.12 -12.53
N ASP A 179 24.40 -6.13 -11.19
CA ASP A 179 25.43 -6.84 -10.41
C ASP A 179 25.44 -8.33 -10.73
N MET A 180 24.27 -8.98 -10.72
CA MET A 180 24.14 -10.39 -11.09
C MET A 180 24.59 -10.66 -12.53
N ARG A 181 24.26 -9.76 -13.47
CA ARG A 181 24.64 -9.89 -14.88
C ARG A 181 26.15 -9.82 -15.05
N SER A 182 26.83 -8.96 -14.30
CA SER A 182 28.29 -8.86 -14.28
C SER A 182 28.91 -10.18 -13.79
N ILE A 183 28.48 -10.68 -12.62
CA ILE A 183 29.00 -11.92 -12.02
C ILE A 183 28.80 -13.12 -12.96
N VAL A 184 27.60 -13.27 -13.54
CA VAL A 184 27.29 -14.34 -14.50
C VAL A 184 28.17 -14.26 -15.74
N LYS A 185 28.39 -13.07 -16.30
CA LYS A 185 29.25 -12.91 -17.47
C LYS A 185 30.69 -13.34 -17.15
N THR A 186 31.20 -12.92 -15.99
CA THR A 186 32.56 -13.29 -15.57
C THR A 186 32.69 -14.78 -15.29
N GLY A 187 31.77 -15.39 -14.53
CA GLY A 187 31.80 -16.83 -14.28
C GLY A 187 31.72 -17.65 -15.57
N LYS A 188 30.91 -17.22 -16.54
CA LYS A 188 30.90 -17.83 -17.88
C LYS A 188 32.24 -17.70 -18.60
N ALA A 189 32.91 -16.56 -18.50
CA ALA A 189 34.22 -16.37 -19.11
C ALA A 189 35.29 -17.29 -18.47
N ILE A 190 35.24 -17.46 -17.15
CA ILE A 190 36.17 -18.33 -16.41
C ILE A 190 35.98 -19.79 -16.78
N TYR A 191 34.73 -20.29 -16.80
CA TYR A 191 34.45 -21.73 -16.89
C TYR A 191 34.09 -22.26 -18.29
N ARG A 192 33.82 -21.39 -19.26
CA ARG A 192 33.53 -21.83 -20.64
C ARG A 192 34.72 -22.60 -21.22
N GLY A 193 34.46 -23.82 -21.68
CA GLY A 193 35.49 -24.70 -22.24
C GLY A 193 36.43 -25.32 -21.20
N LYS A 194 36.19 -25.10 -19.90
CA LYS A 194 36.99 -25.66 -18.79
C LYS A 194 36.18 -26.54 -17.85
N ASP A 195 35.02 -26.06 -17.39
CA ASP A 195 34.15 -26.77 -16.45
C ASP A 195 32.67 -26.51 -16.78
N GLU A 196 32.02 -27.48 -17.41
CA GLU A 196 30.62 -27.36 -17.81
C GLU A 196 29.66 -27.39 -16.62
N ALA A 197 30.02 -28.05 -15.52
CA ALA A 197 29.20 -28.10 -14.31
C ALA A 197 29.14 -26.72 -13.66
N LYS A 198 30.30 -26.07 -13.46
CA LYS A 198 30.36 -24.69 -12.95
C LYS A 198 29.77 -23.69 -13.95
N LEU A 199 29.89 -23.91 -15.26
CA LEU A 199 29.27 -23.04 -16.26
C LEU A 199 27.73 -22.96 -16.12
N LYS A 200 27.08 -24.06 -15.70
CA LYS A 200 25.63 -24.09 -15.44
C LYS A 200 25.27 -23.22 -14.23
N ASP A 201 26.11 -23.20 -13.20
CA ASP A 201 25.96 -22.36 -12.00
C ASP A 201 26.05 -20.85 -12.29
N TYR A 202 26.66 -20.46 -13.42
CA TYR A 202 26.69 -19.07 -13.91
C TYR A 202 25.79 -18.85 -15.12
N THR A 203 24.75 -19.66 -15.31
CA THR A 203 23.77 -19.47 -16.38
C THR A 203 22.39 -19.13 -15.83
N PHE A 204 21.90 -17.92 -16.12
CA PHE A 204 20.61 -17.41 -15.60
C PHE A 204 19.43 -18.37 -15.77
N SER A 205 19.27 -19.02 -16.93
CA SER A 205 18.18 -19.96 -17.16
C SER A 205 18.27 -21.21 -16.26
N GLN A 206 19.48 -21.67 -15.96
CA GLN A 206 19.72 -22.80 -15.05
C GLN A 206 19.50 -22.40 -13.59
N LEU A 207 19.97 -21.22 -13.19
CA LEU A 207 19.70 -20.64 -11.87
C LEU A 207 18.19 -20.47 -11.63
N LEU A 208 17.45 -19.99 -12.63
CA LEU A 208 15.98 -19.91 -12.59
C LEU A 208 15.32 -21.28 -12.43
N LYS A 209 15.80 -22.29 -13.17
CA LYS A 209 15.28 -23.66 -13.08
C LYS A 209 15.49 -24.23 -11.67
N ARG A 210 16.65 -24.01 -11.07
CA ARG A 210 16.99 -24.46 -9.71
C ARG A 210 16.06 -23.84 -8.65
N VAL A 211 15.84 -22.53 -8.72
CA VAL A 211 14.90 -21.83 -7.81
C VAL A 211 13.46 -22.33 -7.97
N ARG A 212 13.03 -22.66 -9.19
CA ARG A 212 11.68 -23.23 -9.42
C ARG A 212 11.53 -24.62 -8.80
N ILE A 213 12.51 -25.49 -8.97
CA ILE A 213 12.50 -26.85 -8.41
C ILE A 213 12.44 -26.81 -6.88
N GLU A 214 13.24 -25.96 -6.24
CA GLU A 214 13.23 -25.84 -4.78
C GLU A 214 11.91 -25.29 -4.21
N ARG A 215 11.24 -24.41 -4.95
CA ARG A 215 9.92 -23.92 -4.55
C ARG A 215 8.86 -25.02 -4.57
N ILE A 216 8.88 -25.86 -5.61
CA ILE A 216 7.98 -27.02 -5.74
C ILE A 216 8.26 -28.03 -4.62
N SER A 217 9.54 -28.37 -4.40
CA SER A 217 9.99 -29.24 -3.31
C SER A 217 9.56 -28.76 -1.92
N LYS A 218 9.58 -27.45 -1.65
CA LYS A 218 9.12 -26.87 -0.39
C LYS A 218 7.60 -26.86 -0.24
N ALA A 219 6.85 -26.76 -1.33
CA ALA A 219 5.39 -26.81 -1.32
C ALA A 219 4.84 -28.24 -1.08
N GLU A 220 5.58 -29.26 -1.53
CA GLU A 220 5.23 -30.68 -1.36
C GLU A 220 5.63 -31.26 0.01
N LYS A 221 6.43 -30.55 0.81
CA LYS A 221 6.71 -30.97 2.19
C LYS A 221 5.51 -30.60 3.08
N PRO A 222 4.84 -31.56 3.73
CA PRO A 222 3.79 -31.24 4.71
C PRO A 222 4.40 -30.36 5.79
N LYS A 223 3.72 -29.25 6.12
CA LYS A 223 4.09 -28.40 7.25
C LYS A 223 4.11 -29.28 8.49
N LYS A 224 5.31 -29.50 9.04
CA LYS A 224 5.49 -30.12 10.37
C LYS A 224 5.06 -29.15 11.45
#